data_AF-A0A8J6I1P4-F1
#
_entry.id   AF-A0A8J6I1P4-F1
#
_cell.length_a   1.000
_cell.length_b   1.000
_cell.length_c   1.000
_cell.angle_alpha   90.00
_cell.angle_beta   90.00
_cell.angle_gamma   90.00
#
_symmetry.space_group_name_H-M   'P 1'
#
loop_
_entity.id
_entity.type
_entity.pdbx_description
1 polymer ?
#
loop_
_entity_poly.entity_id
_entity_poly.type
_entity_poly.pdbx_seq_one_letter_code
_entity_poly.pdbx_strand_id
1 'polypeptide(L)'
;MKRSLLYPQFAGILFLLLLMVSQVYAADQPAHHKVRVEIPEILKMEMGSGEIAFDLARSKPEEPFPAAGYPVYYTPITTDQYIPVRVYSNGGKEWRLLISGVTEQGLKEGAIEWSLDGVNWLPLRTTGQVLTTGGYTNGWLELKVYFRLVLRGFEDVRPGQYKVQVNYQLSSV
;
A
#
# COMPACT_ATOMS: atom_id res chain seq x y z
N MET A 1 -34.47 96.34 28.10
CA MET A 1 -34.03 95.06 28.68
C MET A 1 -33.71 94.10 27.53
N LYS A 2 -32.45 93.67 27.39
CA LYS A 2 -31.93 92.87 26.25
C LYS A 2 -32.39 91.41 26.40
N ARG A 3 -33.06 90.85 25.39
CA ARG A 3 -33.40 89.41 25.30
C ARG A 3 -32.24 88.67 24.65
N SER A 4 -31.57 87.79 25.39
CA SER A 4 -30.50 86.93 24.89
C SER A 4 -31.09 85.80 24.03
N LEU A 5 -30.60 85.69 22.79
CA LEU A 5 -30.96 84.65 21.83
C LEU A 5 -30.16 83.37 22.15
N LEU A 6 -30.71 82.50 23.00
CA LEU A 6 -30.11 81.20 23.37
C LEU A 6 -30.37 80.08 22.35
N TYR A 7 -31.16 80.33 21.30
CA TYR A 7 -31.62 79.30 20.35
C TYR A 7 -30.54 78.65 19.45
N PRO A 8 -29.46 79.31 18.99
CA PRO A 8 -28.52 78.65 18.04
C PRO A 8 -27.59 77.64 18.73
N GLN A 9 -27.41 77.72 20.04
CA GLN A 9 -26.53 76.83 20.80
C GLN A 9 -27.16 75.45 21.03
N PHE A 10 -28.48 75.39 21.19
CA PHE A 10 -29.21 74.13 21.37
C PHE A 10 -29.24 73.29 20.09
N ALA A 11 -29.32 73.92 18.91
CA ALA A 11 -29.27 73.20 17.64
C ALA A 11 -27.91 72.51 17.40
N GLY A 12 -26.81 73.20 17.76
CA GLY A 12 -25.46 72.63 17.68
C GLY A 12 -25.25 71.45 18.64
N ILE A 13 -25.72 71.57 19.89
CA ILE A 13 -25.62 70.49 20.89
C ILE A 13 -26.47 69.28 20.47
N LEU A 14 -27.67 69.51 19.94
CA LEU A 14 -28.55 68.43 19.46
C LEU A 14 -27.92 67.68 18.28
N PHE A 15 -27.28 68.39 17.35
CA PHE A 15 -26.59 67.79 16.21
C PHE A 15 -25.36 66.96 16.64
N LEU A 16 -24.62 67.44 17.64
CA LEU A 16 -23.47 66.74 18.22
C LEU A 16 -23.90 65.49 19.00
N LEU A 17 -25.03 65.56 19.72
CA LEU A 17 -25.62 64.39 20.37
C LEU A 17 -26.09 63.36 19.33
N LEU A 18 -26.72 63.78 18.24
CA LEU A 18 -27.14 62.90 17.14
C LEU A 18 -25.98 62.15 16.49
N LEU A 19 -24.83 62.81 16.32
CA LEU A 19 -23.60 62.19 15.80
C LEU A 19 -22.96 61.21 16.80
N MET A 20 -23.17 61.40 18.10
CA MET A 20 -22.69 60.48 19.15
C MET A 20 -23.54 59.21 19.27
N VAL A 21 -24.82 59.23 18.84
CA VAL A 21 -25.69 58.03 18.86
C VAL A 21 -25.55 57.19 17.58
N SER A 22 -24.96 57.72 16.52
CA SER A 22 -24.56 56.92 15.36
C SER A 22 -23.37 56.04 15.72
N GLN A 23 -23.65 54.92 16.40
CA GLN A 23 -22.71 53.82 16.51
C GLN A 23 -22.39 53.36 15.09
N VAL A 24 -21.18 53.68 14.64
CA VAL A 24 -20.58 53.06 13.46
C VAL A 24 -20.44 51.58 13.81
N TYR A 25 -21.47 50.80 13.47
CA TYR A 25 -21.33 49.36 13.41
C TYR A 25 -20.39 49.09 12.24
N ALA A 26 -19.10 48.93 12.54
CA ALA A 26 -18.21 48.21 11.67
C ALA A 26 -18.84 46.81 11.53
N ALA A 27 -19.55 46.59 10.43
CA ALA A 27 -20.01 45.27 10.08
C ALA A 27 -18.74 44.44 9.91
N ASP A 28 -18.43 43.59 10.90
CA ASP A 28 -17.47 42.52 10.75
C ASP A 28 -17.96 41.68 9.55
N GLN A 29 -17.41 41.96 8.37
CA GLN A 29 -17.55 41.09 7.22
C GLN A 29 -16.49 40.02 7.41
N PRO A 30 -16.85 38.79 7.86
CA PRO A 30 -15.88 37.71 7.90
C PRO A 30 -15.33 37.51 6.49
N ALA A 31 -14.04 37.78 6.32
CA ALA A 31 -13.35 37.51 5.07
C ALA A 31 -13.28 35.99 4.88
N HIS A 32 -14.08 35.45 3.97
CA HIS A 32 -14.05 34.03 3.66
C HIS A 32 -13.02 33.74 2.57
N HIS A 33 -12.06 32.87 2.86
CA HIS A 33 -11.12 32.34 1.86
C HIS A 33 -11.56 30.93 1.45
N LYS A 34 -11.73 30.68 0.15
CA LYS A 34 -12.06 29.35 -0.37
C LYS A 34 -10.76 28.59 -0.65
N VAL A 35 -10.39 27.70 0.26
CA VAL A 35 -9.27 26.76 0.04
C VAL A 35 -9.78 25.58 -0.79
N ARG A 36 -9.11 25.28 -1.90
CA ARG A 36 -9.30 24.02 -2.64
C ARG A 36 -8.08 23.14 -2.41
N VAL A 37 -8.31 21.88 -2.05
CA VAL A 37 -7.28 20.85 -1.92
C VAL A 37 -7.54 19.81 -3.00
N GLU A 38 -6.54 19.52 -3.81
CA GLU A 38 -6.58 18.47 -4.84
C GLU A 38 -5.58 17.38 -4.46
N ILE A 39 -6.06 16.14 -4.30
CA ILE A 39 -5.23 14.98 -3.96
C ILE A 39 -5.09 14.14 -5.24
N PRO A 40 -3.87 13.95 -5.77
CA PRO A 40 -3.68 13.13 -6.96
C PRO A 40 -3.93 11.64 -6.67
N GLU A 41 -4.38 10.91 -7.68
CA GLU A 41 -4.45 9.44 -7.63
C GLU A 41 -3.04 8.85 -7.64
N ILE A 42 -2.79 7.90 -6.75
CA ILE A 42 -1.52 7.23 -6.53
C ILE A 42 -1.81 5.73 -6.46
N LEU A 43 -1.06 4.97 -7.25
CA LEU A 43 -0.94 3.52 -7.14
C LEU A 43 0.53 3.17 -6.89
N LYS A 44 0.83 2.54 -5.77
CA LYS A 44 2.20 2.24 -5.35
C LYS A 44 2.32 0.82 -4.79
N MET A 45 3.48 0.20 -5.02
CA MET A 45 3.86 -1.08 -4.44
C MET A 45 5.16 -0.94 -3.65
N GLU A 46 5.25 -1.64 -2.53
CA GLU A 46 6.49 -1.86 -1.77
C GLU A 46 6.66 -3.37 -1.54
N MET A 47 7.89 -3.85 -1.58
CA MET A 47 8.21 -5.26 -1.35
C MET A 47 9.22 -5.37 -0.22
N GLY A 48 9.04 -6.38 0.63
CA GLY A 48 10.05 -6.75 1.62
C GLY A 48 11.38 -7.12 0.93
N SER A 49 12.48 -6.81 1.60
CA SER A 49 13.78 -7.30 1.20
C SER A 49 13.87 -8.79 1.52
N GLY A 50 13.92 -9.65 0.50
CA GLY A 50 14.07 -11.08 0.69
C GLY A 50 14.51 -11.77 -0.59
N GLU A 51 15.60 -12.52 -0.51
CA GLU A 51 15.97 -13.50 -1.53
C GLU A 51 15.28 -14.82 -1.18
N ILE A 52 14.53 -15.40 -2.12
CA ILE A 52 13.93 -16.72 -1.90
C ILE A 52 14.95 -17.76 -2.30
N ALA A 53 15.43 -18.51 -1.31
CA ALA A 53 16.34 -19.61 -1.53
C ALA A 53 15.94 -20.84 -0.71
N PHE A 54 16.19 -22.02 -1.28
CA PHE A 54 15.97 -23.33 -0.66
C PHE A 54 17.30 -24.06 -0.56
N ASP A 55 17.68 -24.60 0.61
CA ASP A 55 18.93 -25.33 0.80
C ASP A 55 18.63 -26.80 1.06
N LEU A 56 18.80 -27.62 0.02
CA LEU A 56 18.65 -29.07 0.11
C LEU A 56 19.90 -29.75 0.68
N ALA A 57 21.05 -29.06 0.76
CA ALA A 57 22.25 -29.61 1.40
C ALA A 57 22.21 -29.43 2.93
N ARG A 58 21.56 -28.37 3.42
CA ARG A 58 21.34 -28.10 4.85
C ARG A 58 19.84 -28.10 5.17
N SER A 59 19.18 -29.17 4.73
CA SER A 59 17.75 -29.30 4.92
C SER A 59 17.39 -29.42 6.40
N LYS A 60 16.21 -28.94 6.79
CA LYS A 60 15.75 -29.00 8.17
C LYS A 60 15.49 -30.47 8.57
N PRO A 61 15.61 -30.86 9.85
CA PRO A 61 15.35 -32.23 10.28
C PRO A 61 13.96 -32.75 9.88
N GLU A 62 12.95 -31.88 9.88
CA GLU A 62 11.58 -32.15 9.45
C GLU A 62 11.39 -32.24 7.92
N GLU A 63 12.35 -31.75 7.15
CA GLU A 63 12.37 -31.73 5.69
C GLU A 63 13.66 -32.38 5.18
N PRO A 64 13.87 -33.70 5.36
CA PRO A 64 15.13 -34.34 4.99
C PRO A 64 15.33 -34.38 3.47
N PHE A 65 16.58 -34.24 3.04
CA PHE A 65 17.01 -34.53 1.68
C PHE A 65 18.19 -35.52 1.68
N PRO A 66 18.15 -36.65 0.93
CA PRO A 66 17.07 -37.06 0.04
C PRO A 66 15.79 -37.42 0.80
N ALA A 67 14.63 -37.18 0.20
CA ALA A 67 13.34 -37.45 0.80
C ALA A 67 13.04 -38.97 0.83
N ALA A 68 12.34 -39.41 1.89
CA ALA A 68 11.89 -40.79 2.01
C ALA A 68 10.71 -41.16 1.08
N GLY A 69 10.01 -40.14 0.56
CA GLY A 69 8.86 -40.30 -0.33
C GLY A 69 8.48 -38.99 -1.01
N TYR A 70 7.69 -39.09 -2.07
CA TYR A 70 7.26 -37.96 -2.91
C TYR A 70 5.73 -37.91 -3.03
N PRO A 71 5.12 -36.72 -3.18
CA PRO A 71 5.77 -35.41 -3.22
C PRO A 71 6.29 -34.98 -1.84
N VAL A 72 7.36 -34.19 -1.83
CA VAL A 72 7.94 -33.58 -0.64
C VAL A 72 8.00 -32.06 -0.82
N TYR A 73 7.89 -31.35 0.30
CA TYR A 73 7.82 -29.89 0.35
C TYR A 73 8.97 -29.35 1.18
N TYR A 74 9.64 -28.31 0.68
CA TYR A 74 10.70 -27.62 1.39
C TYR A 74 10.34 -26.15 1.56
N THR A 75 10.59 -25.63 2.76
CA THR A 75 10.40 -24.23 3.08
C THR A 75 11.66 -23.41 2.78
N PRO A 76 11.53 -22.10 2.48
CA PRO A 76 12.69 -21.24 2.26
C PRO A 76 13.63 -21.19 3.48
N ILE A 77 14.91 -20.90 3.23
CA ILE A 77 15.93 -20.74 4.28
C ILE A 77 15.73 -19.41 5.03
N THR A 78 15.05 -18.44 4.43
CA THR A 78 14.77 -17.15 5.06
C THR A 78 14.01 -17.34 6.37
N THR A 79 14.37 -16.56 7.39
CA THR A 79 13.68 -16.56 8.69
C THR A 79 12.21 -16.20 8.54
N ASP A 80 11.91 -15.34 7.58
CA ASP A 80 10.54 -15.02 7.21
C ASP A 80 9.99 -16.12 6.29
N GLN A 81 8.88 -16.73 6.71
CA GLN A 81 8.16 -17.77 5.96
C GLN A 81 7.45 -17.22 4.71
N TYR A 82 7.41 -15.90 4.56
CA TYR A 82 6.74 -15.19 3.47
C TYR A 82 7.46 -13.89 3.12
N ILE A 83 7.23 -13.39 1.91
CA ILE A 83 7.62 -12.04 1.52
C ILE A 83 6.41 -11.11 1.66
N PRO A 84 6.51 -9.99 2.40
CA PRO A 84 5.45 -9.00 2.45
C PRO A 84 5.47 -8.16 1.17
N VAL A 85 4.32 -8.08 0.50
CA VAL A 85 4.07 -7.16 -0.61
C VAL A 85 2.99 -6.19 -0.19
N ARG A 86 3.29 -4.89 -0.20
CA ARG A 86 2.35 -3.84 0.21
C ARG A 86 1.87 -3.06 -0.99
N VAL A 87 0.57 -2.83 -1.06
CA VAL A 87 -0.08 -2.06 -2.12
C VAL A 87 -0.79 -0.85 -1.50
N TYR A 88 -0.61 0.32 -2.11
CA TYR A 88 -1.35 1.53 -1.77
C TYR A 88 -2.08 2.05 -3.01
N SER A 89 -3.37 2.33 -2.86
CA SER A 89 -4.20 2.98 -3.86
C SER A 89 -5.17 3.97 -3.18
N ASN A 90 -5.10 5.25 -3.52
CA ASN A 90 -6.11 6.24 -3.11
C ASN A 90 -7.09 6.61 -4.24
N GLY A 91 -6.90 6.04 -5.43
CA GLY A 91 -7.71 6.31 -6.61
C GLY A 91 -8.97 5.44 -6.67
N GLY A 92 -9.89 5.82 -7.55
CA GLY A 92 -11.15 5.08 -7.76
C GLY A 92 -11.03 3.88 -8.71
N LYS A 93 -9.89 3.73 -9.39
CA LYS A 93 -9.66 2.65 -10.36
C LYS A 93 -9.34 1.33 -9.69
N GLU A 94 -9.74 0.25 -10.34
CA GLU A 94 -9.29 -1.09 -9.99
C GLU A 94 -7.80 -1.25 -10.34
N TRP A 95 -7.13 -2.12 -9.60
CA TRP A 95 -5.75 -2.50 -9.85
C TRP A 95 -5.61 -4.02 -9.85
N ARG A 96 -4.57 -4.48 -10.54
CA ARG A 96 -4.17 -5.88 -10.61
C ARG A 96 -2.70 -6.00 -10.28
N LEU A 97 -2.39 -6.96 -9.41
CA LEU A 97 -1.05 -7.36 -9.06
C LEU A 97 -0.76 -8.74 -9.68
N LEU A 98 0.28 -8.79 -10.51
CA LEU A 98 0.77 -10.01 -11.11
C LEU A 98 2.02 -10.51 -10.40
N ILE A 99 2.23 -11.82 -10.41
CA ILE A 99 3.42 -12.53 -9.94
C ILE A 99 3.97 -13.42 -11.05
N SER A 100 5.29 -13.50 -11.16
CA SER A 100 6.00 -14.48 -12.01
C SER A 100 7.35 -14.79 -11.38
N GLY A 101 8.03 -15.83 -11.84
CA GLY A 101 9.39 -16.07 -11.38
C GLY A 101 10.16 -17.07 -12.23
N VAL A 102 11.47 -17.05 -12.04
CA VAL A 102 12.44 -17.93 -12.70
C VAL A 102 13.34 -18.56 -11.66
N THR A 103 13.68 -19.82 -11.88
CA THR A 103 14.63 -20.57 -11.06
C THR A 103 15.98 -20.59 -11.76
N GLU A 104 17.05 -20.19 -11.05
CA GLU A 104 18.37 -20.03 -11.67
C GLU A 104 19.08 -21.37 -11.94
N GLN A 105 18.71 -22.43 -11.22
CA GLN A 105 19.49 -23.68 -11.15
C GLN A 105 18.62 -24.91 -11.33
N GLY A 106 18.45 -25.38 -12.57
CA GLY A 106 18.00 -26.76 -12.89
C GLY A 106 16.60 -27.20 -12.43
N LEU A 107 15.89 -26.39 -11.63
CA LEU A 107 14.52 -26.65 -11.25
C LEU A 107 13.61 -26.51 -12.46
N LYS A 108 12.69 -27.46 -12.62
CA LYS A 108 11.66 -27.39 -13.67
C LYS A 108 10.63 -26.31 -13.32
N GLU A 109 9.99 -25.74 -14.34
CA GLU A 109 8.86 -24.85 -14.14
C GLU A 109 7.78 -25.55 -13.30
N GLY A 110 7.22 -24.84 -12.32
CA GLY A 110 6.25 -25.39 -11.37
C GLY A 110 6.85 -26.20 -10.21
N ALA A 111 8.19 -26.29 -10.09
CA ALA A 111 8.83 -26.81 -8.87
C ALA A 111 8.66 -25.84 -7.70
N ILE A 112 8.57 -24.54 -7.95
CA ILE A 112 8.25 -23.53 -6.94
C ILE A 112 6.75 -23.29 -6.94
N GLU A 113 6.15 -23.26 -5.77
CA GLU A 113 4.76 -22.88 -5.56
C GLU A 113 4.67 -21.66 -4.65
N TRP A 114 3.63 -20.84 -4.86
CA TRP A 114 3.32 -19.67 -4.07
C TRP A 114 1.90 -19.75 -3.49
N SER A 115 1.66 -19.02 -2.40
CA SER A 115 0.35 -18.93 -1.74
C SER A 115 0.16 -17.59 -1.02
N LEU A 116 -1.09 -17.13 -0.90
CA LEU A 116 -1.46 -15.96 -0.10
C LEU A 116 -1.94 -16.30 1.31
N ASP A 117 -2.31 -17.56 1.55
CA ASP A 117 -2.89 -18.05 2.80
C ASP A 117 -2.08 -19.19 3.44
N GLY A 118 -1.06 -19.69 2.75
CA GLY A 118 -0.27 -20.85 3.17
C GLY A 118 -0.98 -22.19 2.98
N VAL A 119 -2.18 -22.21 2.39
CA VAL A 119 -3.04 -23.41 2.25
C VAL A 119 -3.30 -23.72 0.78
N ASN A 120 -3.66 -22.71 -0.01
CA ASN A 120 -3.94 -22.83 -1.44
C ASN A 120 -2.67 -22.47 -2.22
N TRP A 121 -2.05 -23.48 -2.81
CA TRP A 121 -0.75 -23.35 -3.47
C TRP A 121 -0.90 -23.40 -4.99
N LEU A 122 -0.23 -22.47 -5.66
CA LEU A 122 -0.21 -22.37 -7.12
C LEU A 122 1.23 -22.47 -7.63
N PRO A 123 1.48 -23.19 -8.75
CA PRO A 123 2.81 -23.23 -9.33
C PRO A 123 3.20 -21.84 -9.81
N LEU A 124 4.42 -21.43 -9.45
CA LEU A 124 5.07 -20.23 -9.94
C LEU A 124 5.49 -20.45 -11.39
N ARG A 125 5.02 -19.59 -12.28
CA ARG A 125 5.31 -19.65 -13.71
C ARG A 125 6.26 -18.54 -14.12
N THR A 126 6.92 -18.78 -15.25
CA THR A 126 7.73 -17.77 -15.94
C THR A 126 6.90 -16.63 -16.51
N THR A 127 5.63 -16.92 -16.83
CA THR A 127 4.63 -15.95 -17.30
C THR A 127 3.84 -15.35 -16.14
N GLY A 128 3.44 -14.08 -16.28
CA GLY A 128 2.67 -13.36 -15.26
C GLY A 128 1.34 -14.04 -14.94
N GLN A 129 1.13 -14.35 -13.66
CA GLN A 129 -0.10 -14.88 -13.10
C GLN A 129 -0.76 -13.83 -12.20
N VAL A 130 -2.09 -13.80 -12.14
CA VAL A 130 -2.79 -12.90 -11.21
C VAL A 130 -2.51 -13.36 -9.78
N LEU A 131 -1.84 -12.51 -9.01
CA LEU A 131 -1.67 -12.70 -7.58
C LEU A 131 -2.96 -12.28 -6.86
N THR A 132 -3.42 -11.05 -7.12
CA THR A 132 -4.68 -10.52 -6.60
C THR A 132 -5.10 -9.26 -7.34
N THR A 133 -6.32 -8.80 -7.07
CA THR A 133 -6.91 -7.56 -7.59
C THR A 133 -7.52 -6.76 -6.45
N GLY A 134 -7.67 -5.45 -6.63
CA GLY A 134 -8.34 -4.61 -5.65
C GLY A 134 -8.66 -3.23 -6.21
N GLY A 135 -9.05 -2.30 -5.32
CA GLY A 135 -9.35 -0.91 -5.66
C GLY A 135 -8.77 0.03 -4.61
N TYR A 136 -9.54 1.02 -4.18
CA TYR A 136 -9.16 1.90 -3.07
C TYR A 136 -8.67 1.10 -1.85
N THR A 137 -7.51 1.48 -1.31
CA THR A 137 -6.95 0.94 -0.07
C THR A 137 -6.97 2.01 1.01
N ASN A 138 -7.48 1.68 2.19
CA ASN A 138 -7.48 2.58 3.35
C ASN A 138 -6.11 2.58 4.05
N GLY A 139 -5.08 3.06 3.34
CA GLY A 139 -3.67 2.92 3.73
C GLY A 139 -2.97 1.78 2.98
N TRP A 140 -1.88 1.26 3.54
CA TRP A 140 -1.14 0.15 2.95
C TRP A 140 -1.87 -1.19 3.18
N LEU A 141 -2.23 -1.86 2.09
CA LEU A 141 -2.68 -3.25 2.12
C LEU A 141 -1.45 -4.16 2.09
N GLU A 142 -1.22 -4.94 3.15
CA GLU A 142 -0.14 -5.93 3.19
C GLU A 142 -0.64 -7.31 2.75
N LEU A 143 0.08 -7.91 1.81
CA LEU A 143 -0.11 -9.26 1.31
C LEU A 143 1.08 -10.12 1.75
N LYS A 144 0.82 -11.28 2.35
CA LYS A 144 1.84 -12.25 2.72
C LYS A 144 1.97 -13.29 1.63
N VAL A 145 3.08 -13.30 0.90
CA VAL A 145 3.31 -14.26 -0.18
C VAL A 145 4.24 -15.35 0.30
N TYR A 146 3.68 -16.53 0.54
CA TYR A 146 4.41 -17.73 0.96
C TYR A 146 4.98 -18.46 -0.25
N PHE A 147 6.12 -19.11 -0.07
CA PHE A 147 6.78 -19.90 -1.11
C PHE A 147 7.15 -21.28 -0.57
N ARG A 148 7.14 -22.29 -1.44
CA ARG A 148 7.69 -23.61 -1.16
C ARG A 148 8.28 -24.23 -2.41
N LEU A 149 9.27 -25.10 -2.21
CA LEU A 149 9.79 -25.97 -3.25
C LEU A 149 9.10 -27.33 -3.15
N VAL A 150 8.62 -27.84 -4.28
CA VAL A 150 7.99 -29.16 -4.43
C VAL A 150 8.90 -30.04 -5.27
N LEU A 151 9.26 -31.20 -4.72
CA LEU A 151 9.85 -32.29 -5.49
C LEU A 151 8.83 -33.42 -5.61
N ARG A 152 8.68 -33.99 -6.81
CA ARG A 152 7.68 -35.03 -7.14
C ARG A 152 8.33 -36.39 -7.43
N GLY A 153 9.65 -36.48 -7.43
CA GLY A 153 10.42 -37.72 -7.49
C GLY A 153 10.96 -38.10 -8.87
N PHE A 154 10.73 -37.25 -9.87
CA PHE A 154 11.24 -37.42 -11.24
C PHE A 154 12.17 -36.28 -11.68
N GLU A 155 12.44 -35.34 -10.78
CA GLU A 155 13.36 -34.24 -10.99
C GLU A 155 14.80 -34.68 -10.71
N ASP A 156 15.74 -34.30 -11.57
CA ASP A 156 17.18 -34.50 -11.34
C ASP A 156 17.71 -33.34 -10.48
N VAL A 157 17.50 -33.45 -9.17
CA VAL A 157 17.83 -32.44 -8.17
C VAL A 157 18.99 -32.93 -7.32
N ARG A 158 19.96 -32.05 -7.06
CA ARG A 158 21.18 -32.33 -6.31
C ARG A 158 21.13 -31.62 -4.96
N PRO A 159 21.88 -32.09 -3.95
CA PRO A 159 22.02 -31.31 -2.72
C PRO A 159 22.69 -29.97 -3.05
N GLY A 160 22.08 -28.87 -2.62
CA GLY A 160 22.58 -27.52 -2.89
C GLY A 160 21.56 -26.43 -2.58
N GLN A 161 21.99 -25.19 -2.76
CA GLN A 161 21.14 -24.02 -2.65
C GLN A 161 20.49 -23.70 -4.00
N TYR A 162 19.19 -23.47 -4.00
CA TYR A 162 18.37 -23.13 -5.15
C TYR A 162 17.75 -21.76 -4.96
N LYS A 163 18.14 -20.80 -5.81
CA LYS A 163 17.64 -19.42 -5.77
C LYS A 163 16.49 -19.20 -6.75
N VAL A 164 15.52 -18.39 -6.32
CA VAL A 164 14.34 -18.04 -7.10
C VAL A 164 14.26 -16.52 -7.22
N GLN A 165 14.22 -16.04 -8.46
CA GLN A 165 13.91 -14.66 -8.75
C GLN A 165 12.40 -14.53 -8.95
N VAL A 166 11.75 -13.70 -8.12
CA VAL A 166 10.31 -13.42 -8.20
C VAL A 166 10.10 -11.98 -8.64
N ASN A 167 9.23 -11.80 -9.63
CA ASN A 167 8.88 -10.51 -10.19
C ASN A 167 7.41 -10.21 -9.92
N TYR A 168 7.14 -8.98 -9.48
CA TYR A 168 5.80 -8.47 -9.24
C TYR A 168 5.51 -7.29 -10.16
N GLN A 169 4.30 -7.24 -10.71
CA GLN A 169 3.87 -6.14 -11.58
C GLN A 169 2.53 -5.62 -11.11
N LEU A 170 2.52 -4.36 -10.67
CA LEU A 170 1.31 -3.64 -10.28
C LEU A 170 0.85 -2.75 -11.43
N SER A 171 -0.44 -2.80 -11.76
CA SER A 171 -1.04 -2.00 -12.82
C SER A 171 -2.46 -1.57 -12.46
N SER A 172 -2.85 -0.38 -12.92
CA SER A 172 -4.27 0.01 -12.96
C SER A 172 -4.96 -0.75 -14.09
N VAL A 173 -6.20 -1.15 -13.86
CA VAL A 173 -7.09 -1.78 -14.84
C VAL A 173 -8.06 -0.73 -15.41
#